data_AF-A0AA48L521-F1
#
_entry.id   AF-A0AA48L521-F1
#
_cell.length_a   1.000
_cell.length_b   1.000
_cell.length_c   1.000
_cell.angle_alpha   90.00
_cell.angle_beta   90.00
_cell.angle_gamma   90.00
#
_symmetry.space_group_name_H-M   'P 1'
#
loop_
_entity.id
_entity.type
_entity.pdbx_description
1 polymer ?
#
loop_
_entity_poly.entity_id
_entity_poly.type
_entity_poly.pdbx_seq_one_letter_code
_entity_poly.pdbx_strand_id
1 'polypeptide(L)'
;MPTELLAFPPAYTVVGAYRLWHDPSIRAPVVAKLKHATARGLAVGAAYAVFGWGVMNWVVKRFMVRGRVGERVTVGAGSLALTVDLVLYTHIMWLLPQLSRLLKFFIRKNLRIARGRAYNLTLTSRRKPAEFWSTSYYEEWAQPPQPTREEASAWDSRKHRVKWVSWMLWWPSQMVIKQFILFPLSPTLPLLVPLAIAGMRALGTAEYLHQPYFQGKHMTSDQIWRWIEERKWAYRSFGFCASLMEGIPILGLAFSVSNRIGAAMWAHDLEKRQHLFAHHILQPLPPSQVGIFGSGNGLEITPEVVEAEKRIEAKWSSRPAYIHPEAEDDGKDTPTFSAGPPPLPPRRDAPPAYSETEASSSARPQPPTLPPRLPPRPKA
;
A
#
# COMPACT_ATOMS: atom_id res chain seq x y z
N MET A 1 15.52 -3.66 8.57
CA MET A 1 14.87 -2.53 9.27
C MET A 1 14.68 -2.99 10.70
N PRO A 2 14.85 -2.09 11.67
CA PRO A 2 14.58 -2.43 13.06
C PRO A 2 13.08 -2.65 13.24
N THR A 3 12.71 -3.68 13.98
CA THR A 3 11.33 -4.04 14.33
C THR A 3 10.62 -2.96 15.16
N GLU A 4 11.38 -1.97 15.65
CA GLU A 4 10.92 -0.75 16.32
C GLU A 4 9.81 -0.01 15.56
N LEU A 5 9.81 -0.05 14.22
CA LEU A 5 8.75 0.59 13.42
C LEU A 5 7.37 -0.06 13.60
N LEU A 6 7.29 -1.28 14.14
CA LEU A 6 6.01 -1.91 14.49
C LEU A 6 5.25 -1.13 15.58
N ALA A 7 5.96 -0.37 16.42
CA ALA A 7 5.34 0.47 17.44
C ALA A 7 4.59 1.68 16.84
N PHE A 8 4.86 2.05 15.59
CA PHE A 8 4.15 3.13 14.90
C PHE A 8 3.87 2.82 13.42
N PRO A 9 2.86 1.97 13.13
CA PRO A 9 2.52 1.53 11.77
C PRO A 9 2.29 2.66 10.73
N PRO A 10 1.76 3.85 11.08
CA PRO A 10 1.65 4.95 10.11
C PRO A 10 2.98 5.34 9.44
N ALA A 11 4.12 5.17 10.12
CA ALA A 11 5.43 5.50 9.56
C ALA A 11 5.75 4.72 8.27
N TYR A 12 5.23 3.50 8.09
CA TYR A 12 5.49 2.71 6.88
C TYR A 12 5.02 3.41 5.60
N THR A 13 4.04 4.32 5.69
CA THR A 13 3.60 5.13 4.54
C THR A 13 4.68 6.10 4.07
N VAL A 14 5.39 6.72 5.02
CA VAL A 14 6.53 7.63 4.77
C VAL A 14 7.75 6.84 4.31
N VAL A 15 8.07 5.74 4.99
CA VAL A 15 9.20 4.87 4.59
C VAL A 15 8.99 4.33 3.19
N GLY A 16 7.76 3.95 2.83
CA GLY A 16 7.40 3.53 1.48
C GLY A 16 7.64 4.63 0.43
N ALA A 17 7.30 5.87 0.76
CA ALA A 17 7.53 7.03 -0.12
C ALA A 17 9.01 7.35 -0.28
N TYR A 18 9.75 7.39 0.83
CA TYR A 18 11.20 7.56 0.85
C TYR A 18 11.89 6.50 -0.02
N ARG A 19 11.49 5.24 0.15
CA ARG A 19 12.07 4.13 -0.61
C ARG A 19 11.75 4.21 -2.09
N LEU A 20 10.51 4.53 -2.48
CA LEU A 20 10.16 4.73 -3.88
C LEU A 20 10.98 5.86 -4.53
N TRP A 21 11.29 6.90 -3.75
CA TRP A 21 12.08 8.03 -4.23
C TRP A 21 13.55 7.68 -4.41
N HIS A 22 14.17 7.01 -3.42
CA HIS A 22 15.62 6.79 -3.39
C HIS A 22 16.11 5.46 -3.97
N ASP A 23 15.28 4.40 -4.03
CA ASP A 23 15.70 3.08 -4.49
C ASP A 23 15.49 2.92 -6.02
N PRO A 24 16.55 3.04 -6.85
CA PRO A 24 16.40 2.97 -8.31
C PRO A 24 15.95 1.58 -8.78
N SER A 25 16.25 0.52 -8.01
CA SER A 25 15.90 -0.85 -8.36
C SER A 25 14.38 -1.07 -8.38
N ILE A 26 13.65 -0.32 -7.55
CA ILE A 26 12.18 -0.33 -7.50
C ILE A 26 11.60 0.77 -8.39
N ARG A 27 12.17 1.98 -8.34
CA ARG A 27 11.65 3.15 -9.05
C ARG A 27 11.68 2.99 -10.56
N ALA A 28 12.81 2.54 -11.13
CA ALA A 28 12.97 2.41 -12.58
C ALA A 28 11.93 1.48 -13.24
N PRO A 29 11.70 0.23 -12.78
CA PRO A 29 10.70 -0.65 -13.39
C PRO A 29 9.26 -0.16 -13.18
N VAL A 30 8.97 0.54 -12.08
CA VAL A 30 7.67 1.16 -11.81
C VAL A 30 7.41 2.30 -12.80
N VAL A 31 8.35 3.24 -12.92
CA VAL A 31 8.25 4.40 -13.81
C VAL A 31 8.19 3.96 -15.27
N ALA A 32 9.04 3.02 -15.68
CA ALA A 32 9.03 2.46 -17.04
C ALA A 32 7.64 1.89 -17.40
N LYS A 33 6.98 1.20 -16.46
CA LYS A 33 5.65 0.64 -16.71
C LYS A 33 4.55 1.70 -16.81
N LEU A 34 4.71 2.82 -16.12
CA LEU A 34 3.72 3.91 -16.11
C LEU A 34 3.92 4.90 -17.27
N LYS A 35 5.17 5.13 -17.72
CA LYS A 35 5.59 6.17 -18.68
C LYS A 35 4.60 6.40 -19.83
N HIS A 36 4.32 5.39 -20.64
CA HIS A 36 3.47 5.53 -21.83
C HIS A 36 1.99 5.76 -21.52
N ALA A 37 1.48 5.20 -20.42
CA ALA A 37 0.09 5.43 -20.02
C ALA A 37 -0.07 6.83 -19.40
N THR A 38 0.89 7.25 -18.60
CA THR A 38 0.94 8.61 -18.03
C THR A 38 1.04 9.64 -19.15
N ALA A 39 1.92 9.45 -20.14
CA ALA A 39 2.07 10.36 -21.28
C ALA A 39 0.75 10.53 -22.06
N ARG A 40 0.06 9.42 -22.38
CA ARG A 40 -1.26 9.46 -23.03
C ARG A 40 -2.32 10.16 -22.17
N GLY A 41 -2.37 9.84 -20.87
CA GLY A 41 -3.31 10.48 -19.95
C GLY A 41 -3.07 11.99 -19.80
N LEU A 42 -1.81 12.42 -19.78
CA LEU A 42 -1.44 13.83 -19.75
C LEU A 42 -1.79 14.54 -21.07
N ALA A 43 -1.53 13.91 -22.23
CA ALA A 43 -1.89 14.48 -23.53
C ALA A 43 -3.40 14.69 -23.66
N VAL A 44 -4.20 13.68 -23.32
CA VAL A 44 -5.67 13.80 -23.34
C VAL A 44 -6.16 14.79 -22.28
N GLY A 45 -5.53 14.85 -21.11
CA GLY A 45 -5.85 15.84 -20.08
C GLY A 45 -5.55 17.27 -20.49
N ALA A 46 -4.42 17.50 -21.17
CA ALA A 46 -4.08 18.81 -21.72
C ALA A 46 -5.10 19.22 -22.80
N ALA A 47 -5.43 18.32 -23.73
CA ALA A 47 -6.47 18.58 -24.74
C ALA A 47 -7.82 18.91 -24.08
N TYR A 48 -8.25 18.12 -23.10
CA TYR A 48 -9.48 18.37 -22.34
C TYR A 48 -9.48 19.75 -21.67
N ALA A 49 -8.37 20.14 -21.05
CA ALA A 49 -8.24 21.44 -20.39
C ALA A 49 -8.32 22.60 -21.39
N VAL A 50 -7.67 22.47 -22.55
CA VAL A 50 -7.66 23.50 -23.61
C VAL A 50 -9.04 23.65 -24.24
N PHE A 51 -9.65 22.56 -24.71
CA PHE A 51 -10.96 22.61 -25.36
C PHE A 51 -12.08 23.01 -24.38
N GLY A 52 -11.98 22.60 -23.12
CA GLY A 52 -12.94 22.96 -22.07
C GLY A 52 -12.75 24.38 -21.50
N TRP A 53 -11.63 25.06 -21.80
CA TRP A 53 -11.26 26.31 -21.13
C TRP A 53 -12.29 27.42 -21.33
N GLY A 54 -12.77 27.63 -22.56
CA GLY A 54 -13.72 28.70 -22.87
C GLY A 54 -15.03 28.56 -22.08
N VAL A 55 -15.61 27.36 -22.09
CA VAL A 55 -16.84 27.04 -21.35
C VAL A 55 -16.61 27.18 -19.85
N MET A 56 -15.52 26.63 -19.32
CA MET A 56 -15.19 26.71 -17.90
C MET A 56 -15.01 28.16 -17.44
N ASN A 57 -14.25 28.97 -18.18
CA ASN A 57 -14.03 30.39 -17.87
C ASN A 57 -15.33 31.19 -17.91
N TRP A 58 -16.22 30.90 -18.87
CA TRP A 58 -17.55 31.50 -18.89
C TRP A 58 -18.36 31.13 -17.64
N VAL A 59 -18.42 29.85 -17.26
CA VAL A 59 -19.14 29.41 -16.05
C VAL A 59 -18.56 30.03 -14.77
N VAL A 60 -17.24 29.97 -14.61
CA VAL A 60 -16.55 30.47 -13.41
C VAL A 60 -16.79 31.97 -13.23
N LYS A 61 -16.60 32.77 -14.28
CA LYS A 61 -16.84 34.22 -14.23
C LYS A 61 -18.32 34.56 -14.02
N ARG A 62 -19.24 33.81 -14.64
CA ARG A 62 -20.68 34.10 -14.62
C ARG A 62 -21.38 33.65 -13.34
N PHE A 63 -20.96 32.54 -12.74
CA PHE A 63 -21.65 31.91 -11.61
C PHE A 63 -20.85 31.90 -10.31
N MET A 64 -19.53 31.66 -10.34
CA MET A 64 -18.73 31.49 -9.12
C MET A 64 -18.12 32.81 -8.61
N VAL A 65 -17.51 33.59 -9.50
CA VAL A 65 -16.73 34.80 -9.14
C VAL A 65 -17.52 36.09 -9.42
N ARG A 66 -18.86 36.03 -9.43
CA ARG A 66 -19.75 37.16 -9.78
C ARG A 66 -19.30 38.48 -9.13
N GLY A 67 -18.78 39.40 -9.94
CA GLY A 67 -18.33 40.73 -9.49
C GLY A 67 -17.00 40.79 -8.72
N ARG A 68 -16.35 39.65 -8.43
CA ARG A 68 -15.08 39.54 -7.69
C ARG A 68 -13.87 39.27 -8.60
N VAL A 69 -13.98 39.66 -9.87
CA VAL A 69 -12.94 39.44 -10.88
C VAL A 69 -11.78 40.42 -10.59
N GLY A 70 -10.57 39.88 -10.37
CA GLY A 70 -9.38 40.67 -10.01
C GLY A 70 -9.03 40.63 -8.52
N GLU A 71 -9.86 40.02 -7.68
CA GLU A 71 -9.53 39.76 -6.28
C GLU A 71 -8.44 38.69 -6.18
N ARG A 72 -7.50 38.87 -5.24
CA ARG A 72 -6.43 37.90 -4.99
C ARG A 72 -6.74 37.13 -3.71
N VAL A 73 -6.58 35.81 -3.79
CA VAL A 73 -6.67 34.91 -2.64
C VAL A 73 -5.27 34.56 -2.19
N THR A 74 -5.01 34.75 -0.89
CA THR A 74 -3.79 34.28 -0.26
C THR A 74 -3.94 32.79 0.04
N VAL A 75 -3.18 31.96 -0.66
CA VAL A 75 -3.14 30.51 -0.48
C VAL A 75 -1.86 30.16 0.28
N GLY A 76 -2.00 29.63 1.49
CA GLY A 76 -0.88 29.23 2.35
C GLY A 76 -1.04 29.73 3.79
N ALA A 77 -0.10 29.34 4.65
CA ALA A 77 -0.03 29.79 6.04
C ALA A 77 1.40 30.30 6.31
N GLY A 78 1.51 31.45 6.99
CA GLY A 78 2.81 32.04 7.34
C GLY A 78 3.63 32.50 6.12
N SER A 79 4.92 32.20 6.10
CA SER A 79 5.89 32.68 5.10
C SER A 79 5.76 32.06 3.70
N LEU A 80 4.95 31.02 3.54
CA LEU A 80 4.67 30.35 2.26
C LEU A 80 3.34 30.84 1.63
N ALA A 81 2.81 31.97 2.09
CA ALA A 81 1.59 32.57 1.57
C ALA A 81 1.78 33.10 0.14
N LEU A 82 1.13 32.48 -0.84
CA LEU A 82 1.13 32.90 -2.24
C LEU A 82 -0.16 33.64 -2.55
N THR A 83 -0.06 34.86 -3.08
CA THR A 83 -1.23 35.61 -3.56
C THR A 83 -1.53 35.19 -5.00
N VAL A 84 -2.65 34.50 -5.20
CA VAL A 84 -3.09 33.98 -6.51
C VAL A 84 -4.39 34.65 -6.90
N ASP A 85 -4.57 34.97 -8.18
CA ASP A 85 -5.84 35.48 -8.69
C ASP A 85 -6.99 34.50 -8.38
N LEU A 86 -8.11 35.00 -7.83
CA LEU A 86 -9.28 34.22 -7.44
C LEU A 86 -9.84 33.42 -8.63
N VAL A 87 -9.78 34.00 -9.82
CA VAL A 87 -10.22 33.34 -11.04
C VAL A 87 -9.28 32.17 -11.36
N LEU A 88 -7.96 32.36 -11.39
CA LEU A 88 -7.02 31.24 -11.59
C LEU A 88 -7.16 30.13 -10.53
N TYR A 89 -7.33 30.50 -9.26
CA TYR A 89 -7.51 29.56 -8.16
C TYR A 89 -8.76 28.69 -8.35
N THR A 90 -9.90 29.29 -8.70
CA THR A 90 -11.16 28.57 -8.95
C THR A 90 -11.07 27.65 -10.15
N HIS A 91 -10.38 28.04 -11.23
CA HIS A 91 -10.10 27.18 -12.37
C HIS A 91 -9.31 25.93 -11.96
N ILE A 92 -8.22 26.09 -11.21
CA ILE A 92 -7.38 24.97 -10.76
C ILE A 92 -8.20 24.02 -9.87
N MET A 93 -8.96 24.55 -8.90
CA MET A 93 -9.78 23.74 -8.01
C MET A 93 -10.87 22.94 -8.74
N TRP A 94 -11.45 23.51 -9.80
CA TRP A 94 -12.45 22.83 -10.62
C TRP A 94 -11.84 21.76 -11.52
N LEU A 95 -10.71 22.07 -12.16
CA LEU A 95 -10.11 21.27 -13.22
C LEU A 95 -9.23 20.13 -12.68
N LEU A 96 -8.51 20.35 -11.58
CA LEU A 96 -7.56 19.38 -11.00
C LEU A 96 -8.21 18.01 -10.66
N PRO A 97 -9.39 17.94 -10.01
CA PRO A 97 -10.05 16.65 -9.75
C PRO A 97 -10.51 15.93 -11.02
N GLN A 98 -10.75 16.64 -12.11
CA GLN A 98 -11.16 16.08 -13.39
C GLN A 98 -9.96 15.49 -14.13
N LEU A 99 -8.86 16.25 -14.21
CA LEU A 99 -7.59 15.76 -14.75
C LEU A 99 -7.07 14.55 -13.99
N SER A 100 -7.15 14.56 -12.66
CA SER A 100 -6.77 13.43 -11.82
C SER A 100 -7.57 12.16 -12.17
N ARG A 101 -8.90 12.28 -12.37
CA ARG A 101 -9.75 11.16 -12.77
C ARG A 101 -9.42 10.62 -14.17
N LEU A 102 -9.19 11.52 -15.12
CA LEU A 102 -8.82 11.17 -16.48
C LEU A 102 -7.46 10.46 -16.51
N LEU A 103 -6.45 11.01 -15.84
CA LEU A 103 -5.13 10.38 -15.73
C LEU A 103 -5.25 8.99 -15.09
N LYS A 104 -6.01 8.88 -13.98
CA LYS A 104 -6.27 7.61 -13.30
C LYS A 104 -6.92 6.58 -14.21
N PHE A 105 -7.83 6.98 -15.09
CA PHE A 105 -8.45 6.10 -16.08
C PHE A 105 -7.41 5.49 -17.01
N PHE A 106 -6.56 6.33 -17.63
CA PHE A 106 -5.54 5.86 -18.57
C PHE A 106 -4.49 4.95 -17.93
N ILE A 107 -4.10 5.23 -16.69
CA ILE A 107 -3.06 4.43 -16.02
C ILE A 107 -3.61 3.24 -15.22
N ARG A 108 -4.94 3.09 -15.05
CA ARG A 108 -5.57 2.13 -14.12
C ARG A 108 -4.99 0.71 -14.21
N LYS A 109 -4.87 0.17 -15.43
CA LYS A 109 -4.33 -1.18 -15.68
C LYS A 109 -2.84 -1.25 -15.32
N ASN A 110 -2.04 -0.31 -15.83
CA ASN A 110 -0.59 -0.30 -15.61
C ASN A 110 -0.23 -0.03 -14.15
N LEU A 111 -1.01 0.81 -13.45
CA LEU A 111 -0.85 1.10 -12.03
C LEU A 111 -1.11 -0.13 -11.18
N ARG A 112 -2.11 -0.97 -11.52
CA ARG A 112 -2.31 -2.25 -10.83
C ARG A 112 -1.07 -3.15 -10.94
N ILE A 113 -0.48 -3.24 -12.13
CA ILE A 113 0.73 -4.06 -12.37
C ILE A 113 1.94 -3.46 -11.65
N ALA A 114 2.14 -2.14 -11.74
CA ALA A 114 3.25 -1.44 -11.10
C ALA A 114 3.23 -1.60 -9.58
N ARG A 115 2.05 -1.56 -8.96
CA ARG A 115 1.85 -1.82 -7.53
C ARG A 115 2.29 -3.23 -7.12
N GLY A 116 1.90 -4.25 -7.88
CA GLY A 116 2.32 -5.63 -7.64
C GLY A 116 3.84 -5.81 -7.80
N ARG A 117 4.42 -5.21 -8.85
CA ARG A 117 5.88 -5.22 -9.07
C ARG A 117 6.64 -4.54 -7.93
N ALA A 118 6.18 -3.38 -7.50
CA ALA A 118 6.81 -2.64 -6.40
C ALA A 118 6.81 -3.45 -5.11
N TYR A 119 5.69 -4.11 -4.78
CA TYR A 119 5.60 -5.01 -3.64
C TYR A 119 6.60 -6.17 -3.76
N ASN A 120 6.60 -6.89 -4.88
CA ASN A 120 7.48 -8.05 -5.08
C ASN A 120 8.96 -7.67 -5.07
N LEU A 121 9.36 -6.59 -5.75
CA LEU A 121 10.74 -6.09 -5.76
C LEU A 121 11.18 -5.67 -4.36
N THR A 122 10.27 -5.11 -3.56
CA THR A 122 10.53 -4.77 -2.16
C THR A 122 10.85 -6.02 -1.34
N LEU A 123 10.11 -7.11 -1.52
CA LEU A 123 10.39 -8.38 -0.84
C LEU A 123 11.70 -9.01 -1.34
N THR A 124 11.89 -9.12 -2.65
CA THR A 124 13.10 -9.71 -3.26
C THR A 124 14.37 -8.95 -2.88
N SER A 125 14.29 -7.62 -2.75
CA SER A 125 15.43 -6.79 -2.33
C SER A 125 15.97 -7.14 -0.94
N ARG A 126 15.14 -7.77 -0.09
CA ARG A 126 15.55 -8.24 1.25
C ARG A 126 16.36 -9.54 1.20
N ARG A 127 16.39 -10.21 0.05
CA ARG A 127 17.16 -11.45 -0.21
C ARG A 127 16.92 -12.54 0.84
N LYS A 128 15.67 -12.64 1.32
CA LYS A 128 15.25 -13.71 2.22
C LYS A 128 14.75 -14.92 1.40
N PRO A 129 15.08 -16.15 1.81
CA PRO A 129 14.58 -17.35 1.13
C PRO A 129 13.05 -17.45 1.25
N ALA A 130 12.42 -18.26 0.41
CA ALA A 130 10.97 -18.47 0.46
C ALA A 130 10.50 -19.02 1.83
N GLU A 131 11.34 -19.84 2.46
CA GLU A 131 11.11 -20.43 3.78
C GLU A 131 10.89 -19.39 4.89
N PHE A 132 11.55 -18.22 4.80
CA PHE A 132 11.37 -17.13 5.74
C PHE A 132 9.92 -16.60 5.73
N TRP A 133 9.25 -16.68 4.58
CA TRP A 133 7.89 -16.15 4.39
C TRP A 133 6.80 -17.22 4.53
N SER A 134 7.16 -18.50 4.49
CA SER A 134 6.23 -19.62 4.59
C SER A 134 6.00 -20.11 6.03
N THR A 135 6.46 -19.34 7.02
CA THR A 135 6.22 -19.64 8.43
C THR A 135 4.72 -19.74 8.69
N SER A 136 4.32 -20.76 9.44
CA SER A 136 2.92 -20.91 9.86
C SER A 136 2.48 -19.72 10.72
N TYR A 137 1.17 -19.47 10.77
CA TYR A 137 0.63 -18.43 11.65
C TYR A 137 0.81 -18.81 13.12
N TYR A 138 1.55 -18.00 13.86
CA TYR A 138 1.72 -18.12 15.30
C TYR A 138 0.89 -17.04 16.00
N GLU A 139 0.12 -17.49 16.99
CA GLU A 139 -0.77 -16.64 17.77
C GLU A 139 0.06 -15.80 18.76
N GLU A 140 -0.09 -14.47 18.70
CA GLU A 140 0.73 -13.56 19.52
C GLU A 140 0.07 -13.21 20.85
N TRP A 141 -1.21 -13.51 21.01
CA TRP A 141 -1.99 -13.17 22.21
C TRP A 141 -2.24 -14.43 23.03
N ALA A 142 -2.03 -14.36 24.35
CA ALA A 142 -2.29 -15.48 25.25
C ALA A 142 -3.77 -15.87 25.27
N GLN A 143 -4.65 -14.90 25.06
CA GLN A 143 -6.09 -15.09 24.90
C GLN A 143 -6.53 -14.38 23.62
N PRO A 144 -6.53 -15.08 22.47
CA PRO A 144 -6.92 -14.46 21.22
C PRO A 144 -8.42 -14.11 21.25
N PRO A 145 -8.81 -12.97 20.66
CA PRO A 145 -10.22 -12.64 20.53
C PRO A 145 -10.89 -13.74 19.70
N GLN A 146 -11.91 -14.38 20.27
CA GLN A 146 -12.74 -15.31 19.52
C GLN A 146 -13.88 -14.53 18.87
N PRO A 147 -14.14 -14.72 17.57
CA PRO A 147 -15.23 -14.03 16.91
C PRO A 147 -16.55 -14.52 17.52
N THR A 148 -17.34 -13.61 18.08
CA THR A 148 -18.73 -13.92 18.37
C THR A 148 -19.47 -14.23 17.06
N ARG A 149 -20.55 -15.00 17.10
CA ARG A 149 -21.33 -15.36 15.90
C ARG A 149 -21.78 -14.11 15.12
N GLU A 150 -22.09 -13.04 15.84
CA GLU A 150 -22.43 -11.74 15.28
C GLU A 150 -21.22 -11.09 14.60
N GLU A 151 -20.06 -11.03 15.24
CA GLU A 151 -18.84 -10.45 14.68
C GLU A 151 -18.30 -11.22 13.46
N ALA A 152 -18.42 -12.55 13.47
CA ALA A 152 -18.08 -13.40 12.32
C ALA A 152 -18.97 -13.04 11.11
N SER A 153 -20.29 -12.97 11.32
CA SER A 153 -21.23 -12.57 10.27
C SER A 153 -21.02 -11.12 9.81
N ALA A 154 -20.67 -10.22 10.73
CA ALA A 154 -20.40 -8.82 10.45
C ALA A 154 -19.09 -8.64 9.68
N TRP A 155 -18.09 -9.49 9.89
CA TRP A 155 -16.85 -9.50 9.11
C TRP A 155 -17.07 -9.98 7.69
N ASP A 156 -17.81 -11.06 7.48
CA ASP A 156 -18.10 -11.53 6.14
C ASP A 156 -18.98 -10.51 5.38
N SER A 157 -19.98 -9.98 6.07
CA SER A 157 -20.81 -8.86 5.60
C SER A 157 -20.01 -7.56 5.41
N ARG A 158 -18.84 -7.40 6.04
CA ARG A 158 -17.98 -6.22 5.87
C ARG A 158 -17.50 -6.11 4.43
N LYS A 159 -17.18 -7.22 3.76
CA LYS A 159 -16.79 -7.20 2.35
C LYS A 159 -17.90 -6.61 1.47
N HIS A 160 -19.15 -6.93 1.79
CA HIS A 160 -20.33 -6.33 1.14
C HIS A 160 -20.52 -4.86 1.53
N ARG A 161 -20.37 -4.51 2.81
CA ARG A 161 -20.39 -3.11 3.28
C ARG A 161 -19.31 -2.26 2.62
N VAL A 162 -18.10 -2.75 2.41
CA VAL A 162 -17.02 -2.00 1.73
C VAL A 162 -17.39 -1.74 0.27
N LYS A 163 -18.03 -2.70 -0.41
CA LYS A 163 -18.57 -2.48 -1.76
C LYS A 163 -19.70 -1.44 -1.74
N TRP A 164 -20.63 -1.53 -0.79
CA TRP A 164 -21.72 -0.57 -0.65
C TRP A 164 -21.22 0.83 -0.27
N VAL A 165 -20.26 0.95 0.65
CA VAL A 165 -19.58 2.21 1.01
C VAL A 165 -18.82 2.75 -0.19
N SER A 166 -18.16 1.91 -1.00
CA SER A 166 -17.52 2.37 -2.23
C SER A 166 -18.53 2.85 -3.28
N TRP A 167 -19.74 2.29 -3.29
CA TRP A 167 -20.85 2.72 -4.14
C TRP A 167 -21.52 3.99 -3.59
N MET A 168 -21.70 4.11 -2.27
CA MET A 168 -22.15 5.31 -1.56
C MET A 168 -21.08 6.41 -1.55
N LEU A 169 -19.81 6.11 -1.81
CA LEU A 169 -18.76 7.10 -2.05
C LEU A 169 -18.55 7.33 -3.55
N TRP A 170 -19.51 6.96 -4.40
CA TRP A 170 -19.52 7.38 -5.78
C TRP A 170 -19.69 8.89 -5.88
N TRP A 171 -19.32 9.47 -7.02
CA TRP A 171 -19.22 10.91 -7.21
C TRP A 171 -20.50 11.70 -6.84
N PRO A 172 -21.73 11.26 -7.14
CA PRO A 172 -22.94 11.99 -6.79
C PRO A 172 -23.18 12.05 -5.28
N SER A 173 -23.04 10.93 -4.60
CA SER A 173 -23.23 10.83 -3.15
C SER A 173 -22.10 11.52 -2.37
N GLN A 174 -20.88 11.59 -2.91
CA GLN A 174 -19.86 12.47 -2.34
C GLN A 174 -20.26 13.95 -2.37
N MET A 175 -20.98 14.39 -3.41
CA MET A 175 -21.49 15.76 -3.46
C MET A 175 -22.60 15.97 -2.42
N VAL A 176 -23.51 15.01 -2.26
CA VAL A 176 -24.56 15.05 -1.23
C VAL A 176 -23.99 15.00 0.19
N ILE A 177 -23.03 14.12 0.47
CA ILE A 177 -22.35 14.03 1.77
C ILE A 177 -21.62 15.35 2.09
N LYS A 178 -20.91 15.93 1.11
CA LYS A 178 -20.26 17.23 1.24
C LYS A 178 -21.25 18.37 1.47
N GLN A 179 -22.41 18.34 0.81
CA GLN A 179 -23.42 19.40 0.82
C GLN A 179 -24.38 19.33 2.01
N PHE A 180 -24.67 18.14 2.55
CA PHE A 180 -25.73 17.97 3.55
C PHE A 180 -25.24 17.41 4.90
N ILE A 181 -24.24 16.53 4.90
CA ILE A 181 -23.74 15.91 6.15
C ILE A 181 -22.58 16.74 6.73
N LEU A 182 -21.71 17.27 5.86
CA LEU A 182 -20.50 17.97 6.26
C LEU A 182 -20.59 19.51 6.12
N PHE A 183 -21.65 20.03 5.51
CA PHE A 183 -21.94 21.46 5.40
C PHE A 183 -22.20 22.20 6.74
N PRO A 184 -22.83 21.59 7.78
CA PRO A 184 -22.94 22.25 9.07
C PRO A 184 -21.61 22.29 9.85
N LEU A 185 -20.60 21.52 9.43
CA LEU A 185 -19.22 21.71 9.89
C LEU A 185 -18.60 22.80 9.02
N SER A 186 -18.19 23.88 9.64
CA SER A 186 -17.88 25.16 8.98
C SER A 186 -17.01 25.06 7.70
N PRO A 187 -17.21 25.95 6.71
CA PRO A 187 -16.38 26.05 5.51
C PRO A 187 -14.87 26.32 5.77
N THR A 188 -14.47 26.51 7.04
CA THR A 188 -13.09 26.77 7.46
C THR A 188 -12.20 25.52 7.56
N LEU A 189 -12.73 24.30 7.37
CA LEU A 189 -11.94 23.06 7.47
C LEU A 189 -11.89 22.27 6.14
N PRO A 190 -11.11 22.73 5.13
CA PRO A 190 -11.00 22.05 3.83
C PRO A 190 -10.47 20.62 3.92
N LEU A 191 -9.80 20.26 5.02
CA LEU A 191 -9.24 18.93 5.27
C LEU A 191 -10.23 17.94 5.89
N LEU A 192 -11.38 18.40 6.41
CA LEU A 192 -12.29 17.54 7.15
C LEU A 192 -12.89 16.42 6.28
N VAL A 193 -13.28 16.75 5.04
CA VAL A 193 -13.86 15.75 4.12
C VAL A 193 -12.84 14.66 3.75
N PRO A 194 -11.61 14.98 3.30
CA PRO A 194 -10.56 13.97 3.11
C PRO A 194 -10.29 13.12 4.35
N LEU A 195 -10.25 13.72 5.55
CA LEU A 195 -10.04 13.00 6.81
C LEU A 195 -11.18 12.02 7.10
N ALA A 196 -12.44 12.44 6.94
CA ALA A 196 -13.60 11.57 7.14
C ALA A 196 -13.60 10.39 6.16
N ILE A 197 -13.30 10.64 4.88
CA ILE A 197 -13.20 9.59 3.85
C ILE A 197 -12.06 8.62 4.18
N ALA A 198 -10.90 9.12 4.58
CA ALA A 198 -9.77 8.30 4.99
C ALA A 198 -10.11 7.44 6.21
N GLY A 199 -10.81 8.01 7.21
CA GLY A 199 -11.29 7.29 8.40
C GLY A 199 -12.23 6.14 8.05
N MET A 200 -13.21 6.38 7.18
CA MET A 200 -14.15 5.34 6.73
C MET A 200 -13.46 4.22 5.94
N ARG A 201 -12.43 4.54 5.15
CA ARG A 201 -11.71 3.60 4.29
C ARG A 201 -10.49 2.95 4.95
N ALA A 202 -10.12 3.39 6.15
CA ALA A 202 -8.87 3.06 6.81
C ALA A 202 -8.62 1.54 6.84
N LEU A 203 -9.49 0.79 7.54
CA LEU A 203 -9.31 -0.64 7.73
C LEU A 203 -9.27 -1.43 6.41
N GLY A 204 -10.20 -1.13 5.50
CA GLY A 204 -10.26 -1.80 4.19
C GLY A 204 -9.06 -1.47 3.29
N THR A 205 -8.46 -0.28 3.44
CA THR A 205 -7.24 0.10 2.71
C THR A 205 -6.04 -0.69 3.22
N ALA A 206 -5.88 -0.81 4.54
CA ALA A 206 -4.79 -1.60 5.12
C ALA A 206 -4.91 -3.09 4.82
N GLU A 207 -6.11 -3.67 4.95
CA GLU A 207 -6.41 -5.07 4.59
C GLU A 207 -6.06 -5.33 3.11
N TYR A 208 -6.50 -4.45 2.20
CA TYR A 208 -6.17 -4.55 0.78
C TYR A 208 -4.67 -4.48 0.48
N LEU A 209 -3.95 -3.63 1.22
CA LEU A 209 -2.50 -3.47 1.08
C LEU A 209 -1.75 -4.72 1.58
N HIS A 210 -2.24 -5.37 2.65
CA HIS A 210 -1.68 -6.59 3.25
C HIS A 210 -2.19 -7.90 2.65
N GLN A 211 -3.17 -7.87 1.76
CA GLN A 211 -3.67 -9.07 1.08
C GLN A 211 -2.56 -10.01 0.54
N PRO A 212 -1.49 -9.53 -0.13
CA PRO A 212 -0.43 -10.42 -0.61
C PRO A 212 0.33 -11.15 0.50
N TYR A 213 0.46 -10.53 1.69
CA TYR A 213 1.09 -11.16 2.85
C TYR A 213 0.23 -12.30 3.40
N PHE A 214 -1.07 -12.05 3.59
CA PHE A 214 -2.01 -13.10 4.02
C PHE A 214 -2.09 -14.27 3.04
N GLN A 215 -2.03 -13.97 1.74
CA GLN A 215 -2.00 -14.98 0.68
C GLN A 215 -0.71 -15.78 0.68
N GLY A 216 0.45 -15.13 0.86
CA GLY A 216 1.75 -15.80 0.94
C GLY A 216 1.86 -16.76 2.13
N LYS A 217 1.18 -16.44 3.24
CA LYS A 217 1.12 -17.26 4.46
C LYS A 217 -0.05 -18.24 4.50
N HIS A 218 -0.83 -18.32 3.42
CA HIS A 218 -2.02 -19.21 3.30
C HIS A 218 -3.03 -19.07 4.45
N MET A 219 -3.21 -17.87 5.00
CA MET A 219 -4.12 -17.66 6.12
C MET A 219 -5.58 -17.85 5.70
N THR A 220 -6.36 -18.54 6.54
CA THR A 220 -7.81 -18.66 6.37
C THR A 220 -8.51 -17.33 6.68
N SER A 221 -9.75 -17.15 6.24
CA SER A 221 -10.53 -15.93 6.52
C SER A 221 -10.64 -15.64 8.02
N ASP A 222 -10.74 -16.68 8.86
CA ASP A 222 -10.86 -16.57 10.31
C ASP A 222 -9.52 -16.22 10.96
N GLN A 223 -8.40 -16.71 10.41
CA GLN A 223 -7.06 -16.30 10.84
C GLN A 223 -6.78 -14.85 10.46
N ILE A 224 -7.20 -14.41 9.27
CA ILE A 224 -7.08 -13.01 8.84
C ILE A 224 -7.91 -12.10 9.75
N TRP A 225 -9.13 -12.53 10.14
CA TRP A 225 -9.95 -11.81 11.11
C TRP A 225 -9.22 -11.60 12.42
N ARG A 226 -8.71 -12.70 13.03
CA ARG A 226 -8.00 -12.67 14.31
C ARG A 226 -6.76 -11.78 14.23
N TRP A 227 -5.93 -11.99 13.20
CA TRP A 227 -4.74 -11.17 12.92
C TRP A 227 -5.04 -9.67 12.91
N ILE A 228 -6.11 -9.28 12.21
CA ILE A 228 -6.49 -7.88 12.06
C ILE A 228 -7.14 -7.34 13.33
N GLU A 229 -7.92 -8.14 14.05
CA GLU A 229 -8.60 -7.70 15.27
C GLU A 229 -7.58 -7.47 16.41
N GLU A 230 -6.60 -8.36 16.57
CA GLU A 230 -5.45 -8.17 17.48
C GLU A 230 -4.71 -6.85 17.21
N ARG A 231 -4.63 -6.44 15.94
CA ARG A 231 -3.87 -5.27 15.48
C ARG A 231 -4.80 -4.18 14.93
N LYS A 232 -6.03 -4.10 15.42
CA LYS A 232 -7.10 -3.28 14.80
C LYS A 232 -6.68 -1.82 14.62
N TRP A 233 -6.10 -1.23 15.65
CA TRP A 233 -5.67 0.17 15.59
C TRP A 233 -4.41 0.37 14.76
N ALA A 234 -3.53 -0.62 14.66
CA ALA A 234 -2.39 -0.59 13.73
C ALA A 234 -2.85 -0.58 12.27
N TYR A 235 -3.78 -1.47 11.93
CA TYR A 235 -4.37 -1.51 10.59
C TYR A 235 -5.19 -0.25 10.30
N ARG A 236 -5.95 0.27 11.27
CA ARG A 236 -6.71 1.52 11.09
C ARG A 236 -5.79 2.72 10.90
N SER A 237 -4.74 2.87 11.70
CA SER A 237 -3.84 4.02 11.61
C SER A 237 -3.02 4.00 10.32
N PHE A 238 -2.43 2.86 9.96
CA PHE A 238 -1.72 2.68 8.69
C PHE A 238 -2.64 2.94 7.50
N GLY A 239 -3.81 2.30 7.48
CA GLY A 239 -4.77 2.44 6.40
C GLY A 239 -5.36 3.83 6.27
N PHE A 240 -5.53 4.56 7.38
CA PHE A 240 -5.94 5.96 7.41
C PHE A 240 -4.91 6.83 6.70
N CYS A 241 -3.65 6.79 7.11
CA CYS A 241 -2.56 7.56 6.49
C CYS A 241 -2.40 7.20 5.02
N ALA A 242 -2.43 5.90 4.68
CA ALA A 242 -2.35 5.43 3.31
C ALA A 242 -3.49 5.98 2.44
N SER A 243 -4.74 5.90 2.93
CA SER A 243 -5.91 6.42 2.23
C SER A 243 -5.88 7.94 2.10
N LEU A 244 -5.33 8.66 3.09
CA LEU A 244 -5.20 10.11 3.05
C LEU A 244 -4.21 10.54 1.96
N MET A 245 -3.05 9.89 1.91
CA MET A 245 -2.02 10.13 0.89
C MET A 245 -2.52 9.77 -0.52
N GLU A 246 -3.26 8.67 -0.68
CA GLU A 246 -3.90 8.30 -1.95
C GLU A 246 -5.04 9.25 -2.36
N GLY A 247 -5.60 10.00 -1.41
CA GLY A 247 -6.65 10.99 -1.63
C GLY A 247 -6.17 12.26 -2.35
N ILE A 248 -4.86 12.52 -2.36
CA ILE A 248 -4.29 13.72 -2.98
C ILE A 248 -4.41 13.62 -4.50
N PRO A 249 -5.02 14.61 -5.20
CA PRO A 249 -5.13 14.58 -6.65
C PRO A 249 -3.77 14.45 -7.34
N ILE A 250 -3.67 13.58 -8.35
CA ILE A 250 -2.45 13.26 -9.10
C ILE A 250 -1.35 12.59 -8.25
N LEU A 251 -0.89 13.22 -7.16
CA LEU A 251 0.16 12.69 -6.27
C LEU A 251 -0.25 11.38 -5.60
N GLY A 252 -1.54 11.20 -5.30
CA GLY A 252 -2.10 9.97 -4.74
C GLY A 252 -1.87 8.73 -5.61
N LEU A 253 -1.62 8.91 -6.92
CA LEU A 253 -1.26 7.81 -7.81
C LEU A 253 0.14 7.26 -7.50
N ALA A 254 1.10 8.14 -7.21
CA ALA A 254 2.44 7.75 -6.75
C ALA A 254 2.35 7.14 -5.34
N PHE A 255 1.58 7.76 -4.44
CA PHE A 255 1.39 7.22 -3.09
C PHE A 255 0.72 5.85 -3.08
N SER A 256 -0.14 5.53 -4.06
CA SER A 256 -0.70 4.18 -4.18
C SER A 256 0.34 3.09 -4.46
N VAL A 257 1.50 3.46 -5.03
CA VAL A 257 2.65 2.57 -5.21
C VAL A 257 3.54 2.59 -3.97
N SER A 258 3.80 3.76 -3.39
CA SER A 258 4.62 3.85 -2.17
C SER A 258 3.99 3.14 -0.98
N ASN A 259 2.66 3.24 -0.81
CA ASN A 259 1.92 2.53 0.23
C ASN A 259 2.01 1.01 0.08
N ARG A 260 2.15 0.50 -1.16
CA ARG A 260 2.40 -0.92 -1.41
C ARG A 260 3.81 -1.35 -0.98
N ILE A 261 4.79 -0.48 -1.18
CA ILE A 261 6.15 -0.69 -0.67
C ILE A 261 6.14 -0.64 0.87
N GLY A 262 5.44 0.34 1.46
CA GLY A 262 5.22 0.46 2.90
C GLY A 262 4.62 -0.81 3.50
N ALA A 263 3.54 -1.31 2.90
CA ALA A 263 2.89 -2.57 3.27
C ALA A 263 3.82 -3.80 3.17
N ALA A 264 4.67 -3.87 2.14
CA ALA A 264 5.65 -4.95 2.03
C ALA A 264 6.71 -4.90 3.14
N MET A 265 7.12 -3.69 3.55
CA MET A 265 8.06 -3.51 4.65
C MET A 265 7.41 -3.80 5.99
N TRP A 266 6.16 -3.39 6.18
CA TRP A 266 5.41 -3.75 7.39
C TRP A 266 5.22 -5.27 7.49
N ALA A 267 4.84 -5.93 6.39
CA ALA A 267 4.74 -7.39 6.32
C ALA A 267 6.08 -8.08 6.65
N HIS A 268 7.21 -7.54 6.19
CA HIS A 268 8.53 -8.05 6.55
C HIS A 268 8.80 -8.00 8.06
N ASP A 269 8.52 -6.86 8.68
CA ASP A 269 8.81 -6.68 10.11
C ASP A 269 7.81 -7.46 10.99
N LEU A 270 6.57 -7.66 10.52
CA LEU A 270 5.61 -8.59 11.13
C LEU A 270 6.10 -10.04 11.04
N GLU A 271 6.68 -10.44 9.90
CA GLU A 271 7.21 -11.80 9.74
C GLU A 271 8.40 -12.05 10.67
N LYS A 272 9.31 -11.07 10.81
CA LYS A 272 10.39 -11.16 11.81
C LYS A 272 9.85 -11.39 13.22
N ARG A 273 8.81 -10.66 13.60
CA ARG A 273 8.15 -10.83 14.91
C ARG A 273 7.55 -12.24 15.04
N GLN A 274 6.92 -12.77 14.00
CA GLN A 274 6.40 -14.13 13.99
C GLN A 274 7.49 -15.19 14.18
N HIS A 275 8.69 -14.99 13.63
CA HIS A 275 9.85 -15.85 13.91
C HIS A 275 10.28 -15.82 15.38
N LEU A 276 10.18 -14.67 16.06
CA LEU A 276 10.49 -14.58 17.49
C LEU A 276 9.52 -15.39 18.35
N PHE A 277 8.23 -15.41 17.99
CA PHE A 277 7.23 -16.28 18.62
C PHE A 277 7.45 -17.76 18.28
N ALA A 278 7.78 -18.07 17.03
CA ALA A 278 8.10 -19.43 16.60
C ALA A 278 9.30 -20.03 17.34
N HIS A 279 10.28 -19.19 17.70
CA HIS A 279 11.45 -19.58 18.48
C HIS A 279 11.26 -19.46 20.00
N HIS A 280 10.03 -19.19 20.48
CA HIS A 280 9.70 -19.03 21.90
C HIS A 280 10.50 -17.92 22.62
N ILE A 281 11.05 -16.97 21.87
CA ILE A 281 11.80 -15.83 22.41
C ILE A 281 10.80 -14.78 22.93
N LEU A 282 9.74 -14.56 22.16
CA LEU A 282 8.58 -13.82 22.61
C LEU A 282 7.49 -14.80 23.04
N GLN A 283 6.89 -14.52 24.20
CA GLN A 283 5.75 -15.26 24.71
C GLN A 283 4.44 -14.54 24.35
N PRO A 284 3.33 -15.27 24.16
CA PRO A 284 2.04 -14.67 23.89
C PRO A 284 1.67 -13.63 24.96
N LEU A 285 1.29 -12.44 24.51
CA LEU A 285 1.03 -11.31 25.40
C LEU A 285 -0.35 -11.45 26.06
N PRO A 286 -0.48 -11.18 27.38
CA PRO A 286 -1.79 -11.05 28.00
C PRO A 286 -2.50 -9.77 27.52
N PRO A 287 -3.85 -9.73 27.54
CA PRO A 287 -4.63 -8.57 27.07
C PRO A 287 -4.32 -7.24 27.79
N SER A 288 -3.64 -7.25 28.93
CA SER A 288 -3.21 -6.04 29.65
C SER A 288 -1.92 -5.42 29.10
N GLN A 289 -1.11 -6.19 28.36
CA GLN A 289 0.21 -5.78 27.84
C GLN A 289 0.19 -5.48 26.34
N VAL A 290 -0.92 -5.80 25.66
CA VAL A 290 -1.12 -5.44 24.26
C VAL A 290 -1.30 -3.93 24.16
N GLY A 291 -0.23 -3.22 23.84
CA GLY A 291 -0.26 -1.77 23.61
C GLY A 291 -1.28 -1.40 22.51
N ILE A 292 -1.52 -0.10 22.30
CA ILE A 292 -2.59 0.37 21.39
C ILE A 292 -2.53 -0.24 19.99
N PHE A 293 -1.35 -0.60 19.49
CA PHE A 293 -1.15 -1.18 18.16
C PHE A 293 -1.13 -2.72 18.12
N GLY A 294 -1.31 -3.39 19.26
CA GLY A 294 -1.41 -4.86 19.35
C GLY A 294 -0.09 -5.62 19.27
N SER A 295 1.04 -4.90 19.15
CA SER A 295 2.40 -5.47 19.08
C SER A 295 3.15 -5.47 20.42
N GLY A 296 2.46 -5.27 21.54
CA GLY A 296 3.08 -5.00 22.84
C GLY A 296 3.55 -3.56 22.99
N ASN A 297 4.06 -3.19 24.16
CA ASN A 297 4.66 -1.88 24.39
C ASN A 297 6.06 -1.83 23.77
N GLY A 298 6.46 -0.70 23.18
CA GLY A 298 7.82 -0.52 22.63
C GLY A 298 8.95 -0.70 23.66
N LEU A 299 8.60 -0.70 24.95
CA LEU A 299 9.48 -0.99 26.09
C LEU A 299 9.84 -2.49 26.23
N GLU A 300 9.13 -3.38 25.54
CA GLU A 300 9.42 -4.83 25.51
C GLU A 300 10.50 -5.20 24.48
N ILE A 301 10.93 -4.25 23.64
CA ILE A 301 12.09 -4.43 22.76
C ILE A 301 13.35 -4.27 23.62
N THR A 302 13.64 -5.29 24.42
CA THR A 302 14.88 -5.33 25.21
C THR A 302 16.07 -5.54 24.27
N PRO A 303 17.28 -5.10 24.65
CA PRO A 303 18.50 -5.36 23.88
C PRO A 303 18.68 -6.85 23.55
N GLU A 304 18.26 -7.73 24.46
CA GLU A 304 18.27 -9.19 24.29
C GLU A 304 17.34 -9.66 23.17
N VAL A 305 16.12 -9.12 23.08
CA VAL A 305 15.17 -9.42 22.00
C VAL A 305 15.72 -8.93 20.66
N VAL A 306 16.33 -7.75 20.63
CA VAL A 306 17.00 -7.21 19.43
C VAL A 306 18.16 -8.10 19.01
N GLU A 307 18.97 -8.58 19.95
CA GLU A 307 20.07 -9.47 19.66
C GLU A 307 19.58 -10.83 19.16
N ALA A 308 18.57 -11.40 19.81
CA ALA A 308 17.90 -12.62 19.38
C ALA A 308 17.30 -12.50 17.98
N GLU A 309 16.64 -11.39 17.68
CA GLU A 309 16.15 -11.07 16.34
C GLU A 309 17.31 -11.03 15.34
N LYS A 310 18.41 -10.35 15.66
CA LYS A 310 19.60 -10.29 14.79
C LYS A 310 20.20 -11.69 14.56
N ARG A 311 20.26 -12.54 15.60
CA ARG A 311 20.74 -13.93 15.51
C ARG A 311 19.85 -14.77 14.59
N ILE A 312 18.53 -14.65 14.69
CA ILE A 312 17.60 -15.31 13.76
C ILE A 312 17.75 -14.72 12.35
N GLU A 313 17.82 -13.39 12.24
CA GLU A 313 17.95 -12.71 10.96
C GLU A 313 19.22 -13.12 10.22
N ALA A 314 20.32 -13.36 10.94
CA ALA A 314 21.58 -13.87 10.41
C ALA A 314 21.43 -15.25 9.76
N LYS A 315 20.61 -16.15 10.33
CA LYS A 315 20.33 -17.48 9.74
C LYS A 315 19.64 -17.37 8.38
N TRP A 316 18.81 -16.34 8.21
CA TRP A 316 18.05 -16.10 6.99
C TRP A 316 18.70 -15.08 6.04
N SER A 317 19.83 -14.48 6.44
CA SER A 317 20.53 -13.44 5.71
C SER A 317 21.74 -14.02 5.00
N SER A 318 21.83 -13.78 3.69
CA SER A 318 23.06 -14.01 2.92
C SER A 318 24.12 -12.91 3.14
N ARG A 319 23.86 -11.91 4.01
CA ARG A 319 24.86 -10.92 4.46
C ARG A 319 25.50 -11.38 5.77
N PRO A 320 26.83 -11.20 5.96
CA PRO A 320 27.45 -11.37 7.27
C PRO A 320 26.73 -10.48 8.29
N ALA A 321 26.48 -11.02 9.49
CA ALA A 321 25.85 -10.28 10.57
C ALA A 321 26.66 -9.01 10.86
N TYR A 322 25.99 -7.87 11.02
CA TYR A 322 26.64 -6.66 11.52
C TYR A 322 26.94 -6.89 13.00
N ILE A 323 28.18 -7.23 13.29
CA ILE A 323 28.73 -7.27 14.64
C ILE A 323 28.97 -5.81 15.03
N HIS A 324 28.32 -5.32 16.09
CA HIS A 324 28.73 -4.06 16.69
C HIS A 324 30.17 -4.27 17.16
N PRO A 325 31.13 -3.41 16.80
CA PRO A 325 32.42 -3.44 17.48
C PRO A 325 32.11 -3.26 18.96
N GLU A 326 32.38 -4.28 19.77
CA GLU A 326 32.49 -4.12 21.21
C GLU A 326 33.53 -3.03 21.44
N ALA A 327 33.29 -2.14 22.38
CA ALA A 327 34.27 -1.15 22.79
C ALA A 327 35.39 -1.87 23.56
N GLU A 328 36.20 -2.65 22.86
CA GLU A 328 37.56 -2.96 23.24
C GLU A 328 38.46 -1.92 22.58
N ASP A 329 38.94 -0.98 23.39
CA ASP A 329 40.05 -0.11 23.06
C ASP A 329 41.33 -0.97 23.06
N ASP A 330 41.71 -1.48 21.89
CA ASP A 330 42.98 -2.17 21.69
C ASP A 330 43.81 -1.57 20.54
N GLY A 331 43.64 -0.29 20.25
CA GLY A 331 44.71 0.58 19.76
C GLY A 331 45.59 0.11 18.59
N LYS A 332 45.14 -0.77 17.68
CA LYS A 332 45.92 -1.20 16.51
C LYS A 332 45.07 -1.57 15.29
N ASP A 333 45.54 -1.07 14.16
CA ASP A 333 45.34 -1.54 12.78
C ASP A 333 44.01 -1.26 12.09
N THR A 334 44.01 -0.20 11.28
CA THR A 334 43.00 0.10 10.26
C THR A 334 43.23 -0.75 9.01
N PRO A 335 42.30 -1.63 8.56
CA PRO A 335 42.41 -2.25 7.25
C PRO A 335 41.74 -1.38 6.18
N THR A 336 42.54 -1.02 5.20
CA THR A 336 42.17 -0.37 3.93
C THR A 336 41.07 -1.10 3.17
N PHE A 337 40.09 -0.35 2.66
CA PHE A 337 39.08 -0.83 1.70
C PHE A 337 39.75 -1.16 0.35
N SER A 338 39.64 -2.41 -0.11
CA SER A 338 40.06 -2.81 -1.46
C SER A 338 38.98 -3.62 -2.19
N ALA A 339 38.62 -3.10 -3.36
CA ALA A 339 38.11 -3.75 -4.57
C ALA A 339 36.76 -4.50 -4.56
N GLY A 340 35.98 -4.25 -5.62
CA GLY A 340 34.64 -4.78 -5.87
C GLY A 340 34.54 -6.30 -6.05
N PRO A 341 33.31 -6.82 -6.27
CA PRO A 341 33.07 -8.26 -6.28
C PRO A 341 33.79 -8.96 -7.45
N PRO A 342 34.31 -10.19 -7.24
CA PRO A 342 34.94 -10.95 -8.30
C PRO A 342 33.92 -11.35 -9.40
N PRO A 343 34.36 -11.52 -10.66
CA PRO A 343 33.47 -11.91 -11.75
C PRO A 343 32.96 -13.34 -11.56
N LEU A 344 31.69 -13.55 -11.87
CA LEU A 344 31.03 -14.85 -11.80
C LEU A 344 31.66 -15.84 -12.81
N PRO A 345 31.82 -17.13 -12.45
CA PRO A 345 32.30 -18.14 -13.39
C PRO A 345 31.27 -18.40 -14.51
N PRO A 346 31.71 -18.76 -15.73
CA PRO A 346 30.82 -19.05 -16.84
C PRO A 346 29.96 -20.28 -16.55
N ARG A 347 28.64 -20.10 -16.69
CA ARG A 347 27.62 -21.12 -16.45
C ARG A 347 27.70 -22.17 -17.57
N ARG A 348 28.14 -23.39 -17.26
CA ARG A 348 28.35 -24.48 -18.25
C ARG A 348 27.06 -25.14 -18.75
N ASP A 349 25.91 -24.94 -18.11
CA ASP A 349 24.69 -25.71 -18.43
C ASP A 349 23.44 -24.82 -18.59
N ALA A 350 23.49 -23.85 -19.52
CA ALA A 350 22.29 -23.15 -19.97
C ALA A 350 21.81 -23.76 -21.30
N PRO A 351 20.61 -24.37 -21.38
CA PRO A 351 20.02 -24.73 -22.67
C PRO A 351 19.70 -23.45 -23.47
N PRO A 352 19.88 -23.47 -24.81
CA PRO A 352 19.85 -22.27 -25.63
C PRO A 352 18.47 -21.61 -25.67
N ALA A 353 18.51 -20.28 -25.76
CA ALA A 353 17.37 -19.42 -25.97
C ALA A 353 16.65 -19.80 -27.28
N TYR A 354 15.36 -20.12 -27.17
CA TYR A 354 14.54 -20.40 -28.35
C TYR A 354 14.25 -19.09 -29.10
N SER A 355 14.83 -19.05 -30.29
CA SER A 355 14.52 -18.21 -31.44
C SER A 355 13.06 -18.33 -31.86
N GLU A 356 12.54 -17.21 -32.35
CA GLU A 356 11.31 -17.15 -33.15
C GLU A 356 11.42 -18.06 -34.37
N THR A 357 10.37 -18.83 -34.65
CA THR A 357 10.13 -19.38 -35.98
C THR A 357 8.63 -19.41 -36.20
N GLU A 358 8.18 -18.69 -37.23
CA GLU A 358 6.81 -18.67 -37.69
C GLU A 358 6.43 -19.99 -38.41
N ALA A 359 5.17 -20.38 -38.20
CA ALA A 359 4.26 -21.09 -39.09
C ALA A 359 4.66 -22.43 -39.75
N SER A 360 4.03 -23.52 -39.29
CA SER A 360 3.25 -24.39 -40.19
C SER A 360 2.21 -25.23 -39.45
N SER A 361 0.99 -25.18 -40.02
CA SER A 361 -0.18 -26.05 -39.91
C SER A 361 0.03 -27.47 -39.35
N SER A 362 -0.70 -27.84 -38.29
CA SER A 362 -1.63 -28.99 -38.25
C SER A 362 -2.16 -29.28 -36.82
N ALA A 363 -3.40 -29.78 -36.76
CA ALA A 363 -4.15 -30.30 -35.60
C ALA A 363 -4.79 -29.31 -34.60
N ARG A 364 -6.10 -29.05 -34.80
CA ARG A 364 -7.02 -28.53 -33.77
C ARG A 364 -7.23 -29.57 -32.66
N PRO A 365 -7.21 -29.21 -31.37
CA PRO A 365 -7.71 -30.07 -30.30
C PRO A 365 -9.24 -30.10 -30.29
N GLN A 366 -9.83 -31.31 -30.20
CA GLN A 366 -11.27 -31.50 -30.02
C GLN A 366 -11.72 -31.06 -28.61
N PRO A 367 -12.94 -30.53 -28.45
CA PRO A 367 -13.50 -30.19 -27.15
C PRO A 367 -13.85 -31.44 -26.33
N PRO A 368 -13.80 -31.37 -24.99
CA PRO A 368 -14.07 -32.51 -24.11
C PRO A 368 -15.54 -32.96 -24.20
N THR A 369 -15.73 -34.27 -24.35
CA THR A 369 -17.02 -34.97 -24.32
C THR A 369 -17.68 -34.87 -22.94
N LEU A 370 -18.91 -34.36 -22.90
CA LEU A 370 -19.74 -34.34 -21.69
C LEU A 370 -20.23 -35.75 -21.35
N PRO A 371 -20.29 -36.15 -20.06
CA PRO A 371 -20.91 -37.40 -19.66
C PRO A 371 -22.44 -37.38 -19.89
N PRO A 372 -23.08 -38.54 -20.12
CA PRO A 372 -24.50 -38.63 -20.45
C PRO A 372 -25.40 -38.14 -19.30
N ARG A 373 -26.51 -37.47 -19.65
CA ARG A 373 -27.51 -36.97 -18.71
C ARG A 373 -28.22 -38.12 -18.00
N LEU A 374 -28.32 -38.02 -16.67
CA LEU A 374 -29.12 -38.93 -15.84
C LEU A 374 -30.62 -38.85 -16.23
N PRO A 375 -31.36 -39.97 -16.18
CA PRO A 375 -32.79 -39.98 -16.45
C PRO A 375 -33.57 -39.20 -15.36
N PRO A 376 -34.72 -38.60 -15.71
CA PRO A 376 -35.55 -37.85 -14.76
C PRO A 376 -36.11 -38.78 -13.68
N ARG A 377 -36.06 -38.33 -12.41
CA ARG A 377 -36.71 -39.01 -11.29
C ARG A 377 -38.23 -39.06 -11.51
N PRO A 378 -38.89 -40.21 -11.24
CA PRO A 378 -40.34 -40.27 -11.22
C PRO A 378 -40.90 -39.39 -10.09
N LYS A 379 -41.97 -38.67 -10.39
CA LYS A 379 -42.72 -37.88 -9.41
C LYS A 379 -43.46 -38.85 -8.48
N ALA A 380 -43.20 -38.74 -7.18
CA ALA A 380 -44.04 -39.22 -6.10
C ALA A 380 -44.26 -38.06 -5.13
#